data_AF-A0A4V2FSP4-F1
#
_entry.id   AF-A0A4V2FSP4-F1
#
_cell.length_a   1.000
_cell.length_b   1.000
_cell.length_c   1.000
_cell.angle_alpha   90.00
_cell.angle_beta   90.00
_cell.angle_gamma   90.00
#
_symmetry.space_group_name_H-M   'P 1'
#
loop_
_entity.id
_entity.type
_entity.pdbx_description
1 polymer ?
#
loop_
_entity_poly.entity_id
_entity_poly.type
_entity_poly.pdbx_seq_one_letter_code
_entity_poly.pdbx_strand_id
1 'polypeptide(L)'
;MFDRFKPVPFEPYGRRRSRWRLPRWLVLLLLGIAAGAAAVIYVQERHLPPRLSAGESTRLKAAYEQADAQRNQLRAQLDETSKRLDTALAESQRATTELESSRALVTRLRNDVGAAVAAMPPDPRGGNVEVRSGQFSVNGGALAYQVVLSRAQGTGKALDGTMQLVVSADPGGGAGATLKPVEFSIGAHEIVRGSVSLPDGLKPRQVTIRLQERNSGRPLGMRVMLVQ
;
A
#
# COMPACT_ATOMS: atom_id res chain seq x y z
N MET A 1 47.56 -61.14 -128.63
CA MET A 1 48.94 -60.72 -128.32
C MET A 1 49.01 -60.41 -126.84
N PHE A 2 49.92 -61.09 -126.14
CA PHE A 2 50.06 -61.08 -124.69
C PHE A 2 50.73 -59.81 -124.14
N ASP A 3 50.44 -59.57 -122.86
CA ASP A 3 51.31 -59.06 -121.81
C ASP A 3 51.65 -57.57 -121.71
N ARG A 4 51.19 -56.97 -120.59
CA ARG A 4 52.12 -56.63 -119.49
C ARG A 4 51.39 -56.23 -118.21
N PHE A 5 51.51 -57.07 -117.19
CA PHE A 5 51.22 -56.73 -115.79
C PHE A 5 52.21 -55.68 -115.26
N LYS A 6 51.71 -54.69 -114.50
CA LYS A 6 52.53 -53.70 -113.78
C LYS A 6 52.21 -53.81 -112.28
N PRO A 7 53.22 -53.99 -111.40
CA PRO A 7 53.01 -54.37 -110.01
C PRO A 7 52.66 -53.19 -109.10
N VAL A 8 51.90 -53.51 -108.05
CA VAL A 8 51.46 -52.63 -106.96
C VAL A 8 52.62 -52.42 -105.97
N PRO A 9 53.00 -51.17 -105.61
CA PRO A 9 53.91 -50.95 -104.50
C PRO A 9 53.15 -50.97 -103.17
N PHE A 10 53.44 -51.99 -102.37
CA PHE A 10 53.18 -52.00 -100.92
C PHE A 10 54.28 -51.20 -100.23
N GLU A 11 53.92 -50.18 -99.45
CA GLU A 11 54.83 -49.52 -98.50
C GLU A 11 54.53 -50.02 -97.07
N PRO A 12 55.44 -50.80 -96.45
CA PRO A 12 55.32 -51.22 -95.07
C PRO A 12 56.12 -50.31 -94.13
N TYR A 13 55.44 -49.81 -93.09
CA TYR A 13 55.89 -49.51 -91.73
C TYR A 13 57.22 -48.74 -91.45
N GLY A 14 57.12 -47.67 -90.66
CA GLY A 14 58.25 -47.18 -89.82
C GLY A 14 57.96 -45.90 -89.01
N ARG A 15 57.45 -46.03 -87.77
CA ARG A 15 58.17 -45.84 -86.48
C ARG A 15 58.69 -44.41 -86.14
N ARG A 16 58.21 -43.84 -85.01
CA ARG A 16 58.88 -43.69 -83.68
C ARG A 16 58.54 -42.38 -82.92
N ARG A 17 58.14 -42.55 -81.65
CA ARG A 17 58.17 -41.69 -80.43
C ARG A 17 58.74 -40.26 -80.53
N SER A 18 58.04 -39.27 -79.93
CA SER A 18 58.61 -38.38 -78.89
C SER A 18 57.62 -37.45 -78.18
N ARG A 19 57.81 -37.36 -76.84
CA ARG A 19 57.49 -36.29 -75.86
C ARG A 19 56.03 -35.99 -75.49
N TRP A 20 55.69 -36.43 -74.27
CA TRP A 20 54.92 -35.73 -73.23
C TRP A 20 54.18 -34.47 -73.70
N ARG A 21 53.12 -34.67 -74.48
CA ARG A 21 52.03 -33.72 -74.63
C ARG A 21 50.83 -34.47 -74.11
N LEU A 22 50.39 -34.11 -72.91
CA LEU A 22 49.11 -34.57 -72.41
C LEU A 22 48.09 -34.35 -73.54
N PRO A 23 47.31 -35.37 -73.90
CA PRO A 23 46.35 -35.24 -74.98
C PRO A 23 45.50 -33.99 -74.76
N ARG A 24 45.30 -33.19 -75.80
CA ARG A 24 44.52 -31.94 -75.71
C ARG A 24 43.14 -32.17 -75.06
N TRP A 25 42.55 -33.33 -75.27
CA TRP A 25 41.28 -33.73 -74.64
C TRP A 25 41.38 -33.85 -73.11
N LEU A 26 42.50 -34.34 -72.57
CA LEU A 26 42.72 -34.47 -71.13
C LEU A 26 42.89 -33.09 -70.47
N VAL A 27 43.61 -32.17 -71.14
CA VAL A 27 43.79 -30.79 -70.64
C VAL A 27 42.45 -30.07 -70.61
N LEU A 28 41.63 -30.20 -71.66
CA LEU A 28 40.28 -29.63 -71.68
C LEU A 28 39.39 -30.21 -70.59
N LEU A 29 39.51 -31.52 -70.32
CA LEU A 29 38.75 -32.18 -69.26
C LEU A 29 39.18 -31.68 -67.86
N LEU A 30 40.48 -31.59 -67.59
CA LEU A 30 40.99 -31.04 -66.32
C LEU A 30 40.62 -29.57 -66.14
N LEU A 31 40.67 -28.77 -67.21
CA LEU A 31 40.27 -27.37 -67.18
C LEU A 31 38.77 -27.22 -66.92
N GLY A 32 37.95 -28.11 -67.51
CA GLY A 32 36.51 -28.20 -67.23
C GLY A 32 36.21 -28.58 -65.78
N ILE A 33 36.94 -29.54 -65.21
CA ILE A 33 36.80 -29.90 -63.79
C ILE A 33 37.24 -28.75 -62.88
N ALA A 34 38.36 -28.10 -63.17
CA ALA A 34 38.86 -26.98 -62.39
C ALA A 34 37.89 -25.79 -62.46
N ALA A 35 37.36 -25.48 -63.65
CA ALA A 35 36.34 -24.45 -63.84
C ALA A 35 35.04 -24.80 -63.11
N GLY A 36 34.60 -26.06 -63.14
CA GLY A 36 33.44 -26.55 -62.40
C GLY A 36 33.63 -26.45 -60.88
N ALA A 37 34.78 -26.86 -60.36
CA ALA A 37 35.12 -26.76 -58.94
C ALA A 37 35.19 -25.29 -58.49
N ALA A 38 35.85 -24.42 -59.27
CA ALA A 38 35.91 -22.99 -59.00
C ALA A 38 34.53 -22.33 -59.04
N ALA A 39 33.68 -22.71 -60.00
CA ALA A 39 32.30 -22.21 -60.08
C ALA A 39 31.47 -22.63 -58.85
N VAL A 40 31.61 -23.87 -58.38
CA VAL A 40 30.93 -24.36 -57.17
C VAL A 40 31.41 -23.60 -55.93
N ILE A 41 32.72 -23.42 -55.76
CA ILE A 41 33.29 -22.68 -54.62
C ILE A 41 32.81 -21.22 -54.63
N TYR A 42 32.82 -20.56 -55.79
CA TYR A 42 32.35 -19.19 -55.95
C TYR A 42 30.87 -19.04 -55.58
N VAL A 43 30.01 -19.99 -55.98
CA VAL A 43 28.59 -19.99 -55.62
C VAL A 43 28.41 -20.23 -54.11
N GLN A 44 29.20 -21.12 -53.51
CA GLN A 44 29.14 -21.36 -52.07
C GLN A 44 29.58 -20.15 -51.25
N GLU A 45 30.58 -19.41 -51.71
CA GLU A 45 31.16 -18.29 -50.97
C GLU A 45 30.38 -16.98 -51.14
N ARG A 46 29.75 -16.75 -52.31
CA ARG A 46 29.06 -15.49 -52.62
C ARG A 46 27.53 -15.56 -52.56
N HIS A 47 26.93 -16.74 -52.69
CA HIS A 47 25.47 -16.90 -52.83
C HIS A 47 24.80 -17.87 -51.86
N LEU A 48 25.55 -18.67 -51.10
CA LEU A 48 24.96 -19.43 -50.00
C LEU A 48 25.03 -18.62 -48.69
N PRO A 49 24.00 -18.74 -47.82
CA PRO A 49 24.07 -18.15 -46.49
C PRO A 49 25.30 -18.72 -45.77
N PRO A 50 26.08 -17.88 -45.07
CA PRO A 50 27.23 -18.34 -44.30
C PRO A 50 26.75 -19.45 -43.37
N ARG A 51 27.29 -20.65 -43.53
CA ARG A 51 26.95 -21.75 -42.65
C ARG A 51 27.50 -21.39 -41.28
N LEU A 52 26.60 -21.14 -40.33
CA LEU A 52 26.96 -20.98 -38.93
C LEU A 52 27.90 -22.11 -38.57
N SER A 53 29.13 -21.77 -38.22
CA SER A 53 30.07 -22.75 -37.70
C SER A 53 29.43 -23.44 -36.49
N ALA A 54 29.86 -24.66 -36.18
CA ALA A 54 29.34 -25.38 -35.02
C ALA A 54 29.44 -24.54 -33.73
N GLY A 55 30.47 -23.71 -33.61
CA GLY A 55 30.65 -22.75 -32.50
C GLY A 55 29.69 -21.56 -32.50
N GLU A 56 29.30 -21.02 -33.66
CA GLU A 56 28.30 -19.94 -33.73
C GLU A 56 26.89 -20.46 -33.43
N SER A 57 26.59 -21.68 -33.89
CA SER A 57 25.31 -22.35 -33.60
C SER A 57 25.15 -22.63 -32.10
N THR A 58 26.20 -23.07 -31.41
CA THR A 58 26.16 -23.29 -29.95
C THR A 58 26.03 -21.98 -29.18
N ARG A 59 26.73 -20.92 -29.59
CA ARG A 59 26.58 -19.58 -29.00
C ARG A 59 25.17 -19.02 -29.17
N LEU A 60 24.57 -19.16 -30.35
CA LEU A 60 23.22 -18.69 -30.60
C LEU A 60 22.19 -19.46 -29.77
N LYS A 61 22.34 -20.80 -29.65
CA LYS A 61 21.49 -21.62 -28.77
C LYS A 61 21.61 -21.18 -27.31
N ALA A 62 22.82 -21.01 -26.81
CA ALA A 62 23.05 -20.56 -25.44
C ALA A 62 22.43 -19.17 -25.18
N ALA A 63 22.59 -18.23 -26.12
CA ALA A 63 21.97 -16.91 -26.01
C ALA A 63 20.44 -16.97 -26.04
N TYR A 64 19.86 -17.83 -26.89
CA TYR A 64 18.42 -18.05 -26.94
C TYR A 64 17.89 -18.67 -25.63
N GLU A 65 18.55 -19.71 -25.12
CA GLU A 65 18.20 -20.35 -23.84
C GLU A 65 18.27 -19.34 -22.69
N GLN A 66 19.30 -18.49 -22.66
CA GLN A 66 19.43 -17.43 -21.68
C GLN A 66 18.30 -16.39 -21.78
N ALA A 67 17.97 -15.94 -23.00
CA ALA A 67 16.89 -14.99 -23.23
C ALA A 67 15.51 -15.59 -22.87
N ASP A 68 15.29 -16.87 -23.17
CA ASP A 68 14.06 -17.58 -22.82
C ASP A 68 13.92 -17.71 -21.30
N ALA A 69 15.01 -18.08 -20.61
CA ALA A 69 15.05 -18.13 -19.15
C ALA A 69 14.76 -16.76 -18.51
N GLN A 70 15.39 -15.69 -19.01
CA GLN A 70 15.13 -14.32 -18.55
C GLN A 70 13.68 -13.89 -18.79
N ARG A 71 13.11 -14.20 -19.96
CA ARG A 71 11.70 -13.91 -20.26
C ARG A 71 10.77 -14.64 -19.30
N ASN A 72 11.04 -15.91 -19.01
CA ASN A 72 10.23 -16.70 -18.10
C ASN A 72 10.32 -16.17 -16.66
N GLN A 73 11.52 -15.74 -16.23
CA GLN A 73 11.71 -15.09 -14.94
C GLN A 73 10.95 -13.75 -14.85
N LEU A 74 11.04 -12.91 -15.89
CA LEU A 74 10.33 -11.62 -15.93
C LEU A 74 8.82 -11.81 -15.93
N ARG A 75 8.28 -12.81 -16.64
CA ARG A 75 6.86 -13.16 -16.59
C ARG A 75 6.43 -13.58 -15.19
N ALA A 76 7.21 -14.43 -14.53
CA ALA A 76 6.92 -14.83 -13.15
C ALA A 76 6.96 -13.63 -12.18
N GLN A 77 7.90 -12.69 -12.37
CA GLN A 77 7.95 -11.46 -11.58
C GLN A 77 6.74 -10.56 -11.85
N LEU A 78 6.32 -10.40 -13.11
CA LEU A 78 5.14 -9.63 -13.47
C LEU A 78 3.88 -10.23 -12.83
N ASP A 79 3.69 -11.55 -12.94
CA ASP A 79 2.55 -12.24 -12.34
C ASP A 79 2.53 -12.07 -10.81
N GLU A 80 3.68 -12.18 -10.16
CA GLU A 80 3.81 -11.96 -8.71
C GLU A 80 3.50 -10.50 -8.33
N THR A 81 4.04 -9.53 -9.06
CA THR A 81 3.77 -8.11 -8.80
C THR A 81 2.31 -7.73 -9.05
N SER A 82 1.67 -8.32 -10.08
CA SER A 82 0.24 -8.13 -10.36
C SER A 82 -0.60 -8.66 -9.20
N LYS A 83 -0.30 -9.88 -8.71
CA LYS A 83 -1.01 -10.47 -7.55
C LYS A 83 -0.84 -9.62 -6.29
N ARG A 84 0.35 -9.08 -6.06
CA ARG A 84 0.61 -8.17 -4.91
C ARG A 84 -0.19 -6.88 -5.04
N LEU A 85 -0.25 -6.30 -6.25
CA LEU A 85 -1.04 -5.11 -6.52
C LEU A 85 -2.53 -5.37 -6.30
N ASP A 86 -3.06 -6.47 -6.83
CA ASP A 86 -4.47 -6.85 -6.66
C ASP A 86 -4.81 -7.07 -5.18
N THR A 87 -3.92 -7.72 -4.44
CA THR A 87 -4.07 -7.93 -2.99
C THR A 87 -4.08 -6.60 -2.24
N ALA A 88 -3.12 -5.72 -2.53
CA ALA A 88 -3.03 -4.41 -1.89
C ALA A 88 -4.25 -3.52 -2.21
N LEU A 89 -4.76 -3.56 -3.43
CA LEU A 89 -5.99 -2.86 -3.80
C LEU A 89 -7.21 -3.42 -3.05
N ALA A 90 -7.32 -4.75 -2.92
CA ALA A 90 -8.39 -5.37 -2.16
C ALA A 90 -8.33 -5.03 -0.66
N GLU A 91 -7.13 -4.99 -0.06
CA GLU A 91 -6.92 -4.56 1.32
C GLU A 91 -7.28 -3.08 1.54
N SER A 92 -6.84 -2.20 0.63
CA SER A 92 -7.20 -0.78 0.67
C SER A 92 -8.71 -0.56 0.60
N GLN A 93 -9.40 -1.28 -0.29
CA GLN A 93 -10.85 -1.22 -0.40
C GLN A 93 -11.54 -1.70 0.87
N ARG A 94 -11.08 -2.82 1.45
CA ARG A 94 -11.60 -3.35 2.73
C ARG A 94 -11.41 -2.36 3.88
N ALA A 95 -10.21 -1.80 4.01
CA ALA A 95 -9.90 -0.80 5.03
C ALA A 95 -10.77 0.45 4.88
N THR A 96 -11.04 0.88 3.65
CA THR A 96 -11.92 2.03 3.37
C THR A 96 -13.35 1.73 3.81
N THR A 97 -13.91 0.58 3.43
CA THR A 97 -15.25 0.16 3.85
C THR A 97 -15.37 0.01 5.37
N GLU A 98 -14.35 -0.54 6.03
CA GLU A 98 -14.32 -0.67 7.49
C GLU A 98 -14.28 0.72 8.16
N LEU A 99 -13.46 1.64 7.65
CA LEU A 99 -13.38 3.01 8.16
C LEU A 99 -14.71 3.76 8.00
N GLU A 100 -15.39 3.62 6.85
CA GLU A 100 -16.71 4.19 6.61
C GLU A 100 -17.75 3.63 7.59
N SER A 101 -17.75 2.31 7.80
CA SER A 101 -18.66 1.66 8.76
C SER A 101 -18.42 2.14 10.20
N SER A 102 -17.16 2.27 10.62
CA SER A 102 -16.77 2.78 11.94
C SER A 102 -17.19 4.24 12.11
N ARG A 103 -16.97 5.09 11.09
CA ARG A 103 -17.44 6.49 11.10
C ARG A 103 -18.95 6.57 11.21
N ALA A 104 -19.69 5.73 10.49
CA ALA A 104 -21.14 5.67 10.56
C ALA A 104 -21.62 5.25 11.96
N LEU A 105 -20.98 4.26 12.58
CA LEU A 105 -21.26 3.83 13.95
C LEU A 105 -20.98 4.95 14.96
N VAL A 106 -19.83 5.65 14.85
CA VAL A 106 -19.50 6.78 15.73
C VAL A 106 -20.53 7.91 15.58
N THR A 107 -20.99 8.18 14.36
CA THR A 107 -22.00 9.21 14.11
C THR A 107 -23.33 8.82 14.74
N ARG A 108 -23.75 7.57 14.58
CA ARG A 108 -24.96 7.04 15.23
C ARG A 108 -24.86 7.13 16.75
N LEU A 109 -23.76 6.66 17.34
CA LEU A 109 -23.54 6.74 18.79
C LEU A 109 -23.55 8.18 19.29
N ARG A 110 -22.96 9.14 18.55
CA ARG A 110 -23.03 10.57 18.90
C ARG A 110 -24.47 11.09 18.87
N ASN A 111 -25.26 10.68 17.89
CA ASN A 111 -26.68 11.07 17.81
C ASN A 111 -27.49 10.44 18.94
N ASP A 112 -27.27 9.17 19.25
CA ASP A 112 -27.94 8.45 20.35
C ASP A 112 -27.60 9.08 21.71
N VAL A 113 -26.31 9.41 21.94
CA VAL A 113 -25.87 10.16 23.12
C VAL A 113 -26.51 11.54 23.17
N GLY A 114 -26.54 12.26 22.04
CA GLY A 114 -27.21 13.56 21.95
C GLY A 114 -28.70 13.47 22.29
N ALA A 115 -29.40 12.45 21.80
CA ALA A 115 -30.80 12.19 22.10
C ALA A 115 -31.02 11.80 23.57
N ALA A 116 -30.16 10.96 24.15
CA ALA A 116 -30.20 10.62 25.56
C ALA A 116 -29.96 11.85 26.46
N VAL A 117 -29.01 12.72 26.07
CA VAL A 117 -28.78 13.98 26.77
C VAL A 117 -30.00 14.89 26.65
N ALA A 118 -30.59 15.02 25.46
CA ALA A 118 -31.78 15.83 25.22
C ALA A 118 -33.01 15.37 26.02
N ALA A 119 -33.16 14.06 26.24
CA ALA A 119 -34.22 13.47 27.04
C ALA A 119 -34.07 13.70 28.55
N MET A 120 -32.86 14.06 29.02
CA MET A 120 -32.68 14.46 30.43
C MET A 120 -33.38 15.80 30.71
N PRO A 121 -33.98 15.96 31.90
CA PRO A 121 -34.63 17.22 32.27
C PRO A 121 -33.63 18.38 32.27
N PRO A 122 -34.04 19.57 31.83
CA PRO A 122 -33.20 20.77 31.88
C PRO A 122 -32.87 21.15 33.33
N ASP A 123 -31.75 21.86 33.53
CA ASP A 123 -31.37 22.33 34.86
C ASP A 123 -32.39 23.37 35.35
N PRO A 124 -33.03 23.17 36.52
CA PRO A 124 -34.05 24.09 37.04
C PRO A 124 -33.55 25.52 37.26
N ARG A 125 -32.21 25.73 37.32
CA ARG A 125 -31.62 27.05 37.54
C ARG A 125 -31.39 27.86 36.26
N GLY A 126 -31.62 27.30 35.07
CA GLY A 126 -31.65 28.03 33.80
C GLY A 126 -30.38 28.80 33.45
N GLY A 127 -29.21 28.14 33.48
CA GLY A 127 -27.91 28.73 33.13
C GLY A 127 -27.57 28.67 31.64
N ASN A 128 -26.56 29.45 31.21
CA ASN A 128 -26.01 29.34 29.84
C ASN A 128 -25.40 27.96 29.58
N VAL A 129 -24.80 27.35 30.62
CA VAL A 129 -24.39 25.95 30.64
C VAL A 129 -25.18 25.25 31.73
N GLU A 130 -25.95 24.24 31.32
CA GLU A 130 -26.78 23.44 32.21
C GLU A 130 -26.00 22.23 32.71
N VAL A 131 -26.08 21.97 34.02
CA VAL A 131 -25.60 20.70 34.59
C VAL A 131 -26.78 19.74 34.52
N ARG A 132 -26.78 18.74 33.62
CA ARG A 132 -27.91 17.80 33.47
C ARG A 132 -27.91 16.69 34.50
N SER A 133 -26.75 16.09 34.72
CA SER A 133 -26.55 15.04 35.72
C SER A 133 -25.16 15.13 36.33
N GLY A 134 -25.01 14.55 37.52
CA GLY A 134 -23.77 14.53 38.27
C GLY A 134 -23.77 13.32 39.17
N GLN A 135 -22.82 12.42 38.97
CA GLN A 135 -22.59 11.28 39.84
C GLN A 135 -21.28 11.51 40.60
N PHE A 136 -21.33 11.34 41.92
CA PHE A 136 -20.20 11.51 42.81
C PHE A 136 -20.11 10.27 43.69
N SER A 137 -18.93 9.68 43.79
CA SER A 137 -18.65 8.52 44.65
C SER A 137 -17.30 8.67 45.34
N VAL A 138 -17.18 8.13 46.55
CA VAL A 138 -15.93 8.19 47.33
C VAL A 138 -15.18 6.86 47.21
N ASN A 139 -13.99 6.91 46.61
CA ASN A 139 -13.12 5.74 46.43
C ASN A 139 -11.76 6.01 47.07
N GLY A 140 -11.45 5.32 48.18
CA GLY A 140 -10.12 5.34 48.79
C GLY A 140 -9.58 6.72 49.17
N GLY A 141 -10.46 7.63 49.65
CA GLY A 141 -10.06 9.01 50.01
C GLY A 141 -10.05 9.99 48.84
N ALA A 142 -10.52 9.58 47.65
CA ALA A 142 -10.73 10.47 46.51
C ALA A 142 -12.22 10.52 46.12
N LEU A 143 -12.66 11.69 45.65
CA LEU A 143 -13.99 11.90 45.08
C LEU A 143 -13.91 11.64 43.58
N ALA A 144 -14.46 10.51 43.13
CA ALA A 144 -14.70 10.25 41.72
C ALA A 144 -15.97 10.99 41.29
N TYR A 145 -15.89 11.73 40.18
CA TYR A 145 -17.00 12.52 39.66
C TYR A 145 -17.23 12.25 38.17
N GLN A 146 -18.50 12.27 37.78
CA GLN A 146 -18.95 12.27 36.39
C GLN A 146 -20.08 13.27 36.26
N VAL A 147 -19.85 14.36 35.54
CA VAL A 147 -20.81 15.46 35.37
C VAL A 147 -21.14 15.61 33.90
N VAL A 148 -22.43 15.60 33.56
CA VAL A 148 -22.91 15.84 32.20
C VAL A 148 -23.34 17.29 32.06
N LEU A 149 -22.68 18.00 31.16
CA LEU A 149 -22.92 19.39 30.84
C LEU A 149 -23.59 19.51 29.48
N SER A 150 -24.49 20.47 29.32
CA SER A 150 -25.12 20.78 28.03
C SER A 150 -25.27 22.28 27.82
N ARG A 151 -25.26 22.71 26.55
CA ARG A 151 -25.44 24.10 26.14
C ARG A 151 -26.55 24.20 25.11
N ALA A 152 -27.56 25.05 25.37
CA ALA A 152 -28.72 25.20 24.48
C ALA A 152 -28.36 25.78 23.08
N GLN A 153 -27.31 26.62 23.00
CA GLN A 153 -26.83 27.17 21.73
C GLN A 153 -25.51 26.52 21.31
N GLY A 154 -25.57 25.40 20.60
CA GLY A 154 -24.41 24.71 19.99
C GLY A 154 -23.82 25.43 18.78
N THR A 155 -23.68 26.76 18.81
CA THR A 155 -23.16 27.57 17.69
C THR A 155 -21.63 27.45 17.56
N GLY A 156 -21.16 26.30 17.07
CA GLY A 156 -19.87 26.09 16.38
C GLY A 156 -18.57 26.21 17.20
N LYS A 157 -18.46 27.14 18.15
CA LYS A 157 -17.27 27.37 18.95
C LYS A 157 -17.40 26.70 20.32
N ALA A 158 -16.40 25.88 20.65
CA ALA A 158 -16.27 25.32 21.99
C ALA A 158 -16.10 26.46 23.01
N LEU A 159 -16.80 26.36 24.13
CA LEU A 159 -16.70 27.28 25.27
C LEU A 159 -15.76 26.65 26.28
N ASP A 160 -14.65 27.35 26.57
CA ASP A 160 -13.72 26.92 27.59
C ASP A 160 -14.13 27.48 28.95
N GLY A 161 -14.23 26.60 29.94
CA GLY A 161 -14.66 26.93 31.28
C GLY A 161 -13.87 26.21 32.35
N THR A 162 -14.06 26.65 33.59
CA THR A 162 -13.53 26.01 34.78
C THR A 162 -14.68 25.53 35.64
N MET A 163 -14.62 24.26 36.03
CA MET A 163 -15.56 23.63 36.95
C MET A 163 -14.91 23.59 38.33
N GLN A 164 -15.52 24.29 39.29
CA GLN A 164 -15.11 24.27 40.67
C GLN A 164 -16.10 23.42 41.49
N LEU A 165 -15.56 22.41 42.17
CA LEU A 165 -16.33 21.54 43.04
C LEU A 165 -16.16 22.00 44.50
N VAL A 166 -17.26 22.36 45.14
CA VAL A 166 -17.29 22.74 46.56
C VAL A 166 -18.00 21.65 47.33
N VAL A 167 -17.27 20.95 48.17
CA VAL A 167 -17.74 19.79 48.92
C VAL A 167 -18.17 20.24 50.31
N SER A 168 -19.37 19.83 50.73
CA SER A 168 -19.89 20.04 52.07
C SER A 168 -20.05 18.69 52.79
N ALA A 169 -19.58 18.64 54.04
CA ALA A 169 -19.66 17.47 54.90
C ALA A 169 -20.81 17.61 55.93
N ASP A 170 -21.18 16.50 56.56
CA ASP A 170 -22.24 16.45 57.58
C ASP A 170 -21.85 17.24 58.85
N PRO A 171 -22.81 17.63 59.72
CA PRO A 171 -22.50 18.11 61.06
C PRO A 171 -21.75 17.00 61.82
N GLY A 172 -20.42 17.16 61.96
CA GLY A 172 -19.51 16.16 62.51
C GLY A 172 -18.51 15.54 61.51
N GLY A 173 -18.62 15.87 60.21
CA GLY A 173 -17.79 15.33 59.12
C GLY A 173 -16.67 16.24 58.60
N GLY A 174 -16.34 17.31 59.33
CA GLY A 174 -15.30 18.29 58.97
C GLY A 174 -15.85 19.54 58.28
N ALA A 175 -15.00 20.57 58.12
CA ALA A 175 -15.35 21.78 57.37
C ALA A 175 -15.41 21.46 55.87
N GLY A 176 -16.36 22.05 55.14
CA GLY A 176 -16.43 21.92 53.69
C GLY A 176 -15.15 22.38 52.99
N ALA A 177 -14.81 21.75 51.87
CA ALA A 177 -13.57 22.03 51.14
C ALA A 177 -13.86 22.44 49.69
N THR A 178 -13.12 23.43 49.21
CA THR A 178 -13.12 23.80 47.78
C THR A 178 -12.01 23.07 47.08
N LEU A 179 -12.37 22.26 46.08
CA LEU A 179 -11.43 21.44 45.33
C LEU A 179 -10.78 22.23 44.19
N LYS A 180 -9.69 21.69 43.65
CA LYS A 180 -8.97 22.31 42.52
C LYS A 180 -9.91 22.48 41.32
N PRO A 181 -9.93 23.66 40.67
CA PRO A 181 -10.71 23.87 39.46
C PRO A 181 -10.28 22.89 38.36
N VAL A 182 -11.27 22.34 37.66
CA VAL A 182 -11.09 21.43 36.53
C VAL A 182 -11.42 22.18 35.25
N GLU A 183 -10.47 22.24 34.31
CA GLU A 183 -10.72 22.86 33.01
C GLU A 183 -11.60 21.93 32.16
N PHE A 184 -12.56 22.51 31.44
CA PHE A 184 -13.41 21.79 30.49
C PHE A 184 -13.62 22.63 29.23
N SER A 185 -13.89 21.96 28.11
CA SER A 185 -14.27 22.60 26.85
C SER A 185 -15.57 21.98 26.36
N ILE A 186 -16.61 22.79 26.20
CA ILE A 186 -17.95 22.32 25.83
C ILE A 186 -18.42 22.89 24.49
N GLY A 187 -18.79 21.99 23.59
CA GLY A 187 -19.57 22.31 22.38
C GLY A 187 -21.07 22.34 22.68
N ALA A 188 -21.78 21.27 22.29
CA ALA A 188 -23.20 21.08 22.58
C ALA A 188 -23.44 20.32 23.90
N HIS A 189 -22.66 19.27 24.14
CA HIS A 189 -22.66 18.49 25.38
C HIS A 189 -21.23 18.05 25.70
N GLU A 190 -20.93 17.84 26.98
CA GLU A 190 -19.63 17.35 27.44
C GLU A 190 -19.80 16.51 28.71
N ILE A 191 -19.00 15.45 28.83
CA ILE A 191 -18.98 14.59 30.03
C ILE A 191 -17.65 14.78 30.74
N VAL A 192 -17.65 15.54 31.83
CA VAL A 192 -16.46 15.82 32.63
C VAL A 192 -16.33 14.73 33.68
N ARG A 193 -15.30 13.89 33.52
CA ARG A 193 -14.99 12.77 34.42
C ARG A 193 -13.60 12.89 35.02
N GLY A 194 -13.45 12.49 36.27
CA GLY A 194 -12.15 12.50 36.94
C GLY A 194 -12.21 12.05 38.39
N SER A 195 -11.08 12.17 39.06
CA SER A 195 -10.92 11.87 40.48
C SER A 195 -10.08 12.96 41.13
N VAL A 196 -10.49 13.40 42.32
CA VAL A 196 -9.82 14.46 43.06
C VAL A 196 -9.68 14.05 44.52
N SER A 197 -8.47 14.23 45.07
CA SER A 197 -8.17 13.87 46.45
C SER A 197 -9.01 14.71 47.42
N LEU A 198 -9.68 14.04 48.35
CA LEU A 198 -10.39 14.70 49.44
C LEU A 198 -9.40 15.04 50.56
N PRO A 199 -9.59 16.14 51.29
CA PRO A 199 -8.84 16.41 52.52
C PRO A 199 -9.10 15.32 53.58
N ASP A 200 -8.09 15.06 54.42
CA ASP A 200 -8.15 14.01 55.43
C ASP A 200 -9.34 14.18 56.39
N GLY A 201 -10.08 13.10 56.61
CA GLY A 201 -11.23 13.07 57.52
C GLY A 201 -12.55 13.65 56.96
N LEU A 202 -12.55 14.17 55.72
CA LEU A 202 -13.75 14.75 55.12
C LEU A 202 -14.68 13.66 54.59
N LYS A 203 -15.91 13.62 55.12
CA LYS A 203 -17.00 12.75 54.63
C LYS A 203 -17.98 13.57 53.79
N PRO A 204 -17.87 13.52 52.45
CA PRO A 204 -18.66 14.39 51.59
C PRO A 204 -20.11 13.91 51.52
N ARG A 205 -21.07 14.82 51.69
CA ARG A 205 -22.52 14.52 51.56
C ARG A 205 -23.17 15.30 50.42
N GLN A 206 -22.72 16.54 50.22
CA GLN A 206 -23.20 17.42 49.16
C GLN A 206 -22.02 18.00 48.39
N VAL A 207 -22.16 18.07 47.07
CA VAL A 207 -21.21 18.73 46.17
C VAL A 207 -21.95 19.83 45.42
N THR A 208 -21.48 21.05 45.58
CA THR A 208 -21.91 22.20 44.77
C THR A 208 -20.95 22.34 43.59
N ILE A 209 -21.48 22.13 42.40
CA ILE A 209 -20.80 22.35 41.12
C ILE A 209 -20.97 23.82 40.76
N ARG A 210 -19.87 24.55 40.55
CA ARG A 210 -19.87 25.93 40.04
C ARG A 210 -19.13 25.95 38.71
N LEU A 211 -19.78 26.44 37.67
CA LEU A 211 -19.18 26.57 36.34
C LEU A 211 -18.88 28.04 36.07
N GLN A 212 -17.68 28.34 35.61
CA GLN A 212 -17.23 29.68 35.25
C GLN A 212 -16.58 29.67 33.87
N GLU A 213 -16.67 30.77 33.14
CA GLU A 213 -15.97 30.94 31.87
C GLU A 213 -14.48 31.26 32.12
N ARG A 214 -13.57 30.63 31.37
CA ARG A 214 -12.12 30.72 31.63
C ARG A 214 -11.57 32.14 31.49
N ASN A 215 -12.06 32.89 30.50
CA ASN A 215 -11.50 34.19 30.14
C ASN A 215 -12.13 35.36 30.91
N SER A 216 -13.42 35.25 31.26
CA SER A 216 -14.19 36.34 31.86
C SER A 216 -14.49 36.13 33.35
N GLY A 217 -14.33 34.91 33.86
CA GLY A 217 -14.77 34.53 35.22
C GLY A 217 -16.30 34.57 35.40
N ARG A 218 -17.06 34.78 34.32
CA ARG A 218 -18.52 34.89 34.39
C ARG A 218 -19.13 33.56 34.83
N PRO A 219 -20.07 33.54 35.80
CA PRO A 219 -20.76 32.32 36.17
C PRO A 219 -21.59 31.80 35.00
N LEU A 220 -21.38 30.53 34.64
CA LEU A 220 -22.07 29.84 33.56
C LEU A 220 -23.26 29.02 34.06
N GLY A 221 -23.15 28.48 35.27
CA GLY A 221 -24.16 27.64 35.91
C GLY A 221 -23.72 27.18 37.30
N MET A 222 -24.68 26.71 38.10
CA MET A 222 -24.40 26.17 39.43
C MET A 222 -25.44 25.13 39.82
N ARG A 223 -25.03 23.93 40.24
CA ARG A 223 -25.94 22.88 40.71
C ARG A 223 -25.42 22.16 41.95
N VAL A 224 -26.31 21.85 42.88
CA VAL A 224 -26.00 21.06 44.09
C VAL A 224 -26.44 19.63 43.85
N MET A 225 -25.57 18.68 44.15
CA MET A 225 -25.81 17.24 44.03
C MET A 225 -25.43 16.55 45.33
N LEU A 226 -26.07 15.41 45.60
CA LEU A 226 -25.72 14.54 46.72
C LEU A 226 -24.60 13.59 46.28
N VAL A 227 -23.73 13.23 47.22
CA VAL A 227 -22.72 12.18 47.02
C VAL A 227 -23.35 10.83 47.35
N GLN A 228 -23.07 9.83 46.49
CA GLN A 228 -23.49 8.45 46.69
C GLN A 228 -22.45 7.65 47.46
#